data_AF-A0A447UZ97-F1
#
_entry.id   AF-A0A447UZ97-F1
#
_cell.length_a   1.000
_cell.length_b   1.000
_cell.length_c   1.000
_cell.angle_alpha   90.00
_cell.angle_beta   90.00
_cell.angle_gamma   90.00
#
_symmetry.space_group_name_H-M   'P 1'
#
loop_
_entity.id
_entity.type
_entity.pdbx_description
1 polymer ?
#
loop_
_entity_poly.entity_id
_entity_poly.type
_entity_poly.pdbx_seq_one_letter_code
_entity_poly.pdbx_strand_id
1 'polypeptide(L)'
;MHTDWHVCGLVVQAKPEHVAAVRGAINALPGSEVAVDDADSGKLVVVIEASRSSTLLEQIERARNISGVLAVSLVYHQQNKQGEEAP
;
A
#
# COMPACT_ATOMS: atom_id res chain seq x y z
N MET A 1 17.06 20.32 -0.17
CA MET A 1 15.63 20.13 0.11
C MET A 1 15.45 18.64 0.27
N HIS A 2 15.39 18.13 1.50
CA HIS A 2 15.16 16.70 1.72
C HIS A 2 13.67 16.45 1.49
N THR A 3 13.35 15.82 0.36
CA THR A 3 12.00 15.31 0.14
C THR A 3 11.94 13.99 0.89
N ASP A 4 11.42 14.02 2.12
CA ASP A 4 11.12 12.81 2.89
C ASP A 4 10.03 12.04 2.14
N TRP A 5 10.46 11.14 1.24
CA TRP A 5 9.56 10.27 0.50
C TRP A 5 9.41 8.96 1.26
N HIS A 6 8.18 8.64 1.62
CA HIS A 6 7.83 7.41 2.31
C HIS A 6 7.23 6.43 1.31
N VAL A 7 7.79 5.22 1.25
CA VAL A 7 7.22 4.09 0.50
C VAL A 7 6.88 2.98 1.47
N CYS A 8 5.71 2.37 1.29
CA CYS A 8 5.33 1.15 2.00
C CYS A 8 4.75 0.12 1.04
N GLY A 9 5.11 -1.14 1.29
CA GLY A 9 4.47 -2.29 0.66
C GLY A 9 3.36 -2.83 1.56
N LEU A 10 2.20 -3.12 0.98
CA LEU A 10 1.07 -3.77 1.63
C LEU A 10 0.57 -4.94 0.79
N VAL A 11 0.08 -5.96 1.48
CA VAL A 11 -0.70 -7.04 0.88
C VAL A 11 -2.15 -6.82 1.23
N VAL A 12 -2.97 -6.61 0.21
CA VAL A 12 -4.42 -6.52 0.32
C VAL A 12 -4.99 -7.89 0.00
N GLN A 13 -5.72 -8.46 0.94
CA GLN A 13 -6.56 -9.61 0.69
C GLN A 13 -7.95 -9.11 0.32
N ALA A 14 -8.41 -9.44 -0.88
CA ALA A 14 -9.76 -9.20 -1.36
C ALA A 14 -10.47 -10.54 -1.60
N LYS A 15 -11.78 -10.46 -1.88
CA LYS A 15 -12.50 -11.60 -2.44
C LYS A 15 -12.06 -11.82 -3.89
N PRO A 16 -11.82 -13.06 -4.34
CA PRO A 16 -11.42 -13.38 -5.73
C PRO A 16 -12.29 -12.69 -6.80
N GLU A 17 -13.61 -12.73 -6.60
CA GLU A 17 -14.62 -12.10 -7.46
C GLU A 17 -14.51 -10.56 -7.55
N HIS A 18 -13.84 -9.91 -6.59
CA HIS A 18 -13.69 -8.46 -6.51
C HIS A 18 -12.25 -7.98 -6.77
N VAL A 19 -11.29 -8.85 -7.05
CA VAL A 19 -9.88 -8.47 -7.22
C VAL A 19 -9.71 -7.41 -8.31
N ALA A 20 -10.36 -7.57 -9.47
CA ALA A 20 -10.27 -6.59 -10.55
C ALA A 20 -10.83 -5.21 -10.14
N ALA A 21 -11.95 -5.18 -9.41
CA ALA A 21 -12.56 -3.94 -8.93
C ALA A 21 -11.69 -3.27 -7.86
N VAL A 22 -11.18 -4.05 -6.90
CA VAL A 22 -10.27 -3.57 -5.85
C VAL A 22 -8.98 -3.03 -6.47
N ARG A 23 -8.39 -3.75 -7.43
CA ARG A 23 -7.20 -3.29 -8.17
C ARG A 23 -7.43 -1.94 -8.83
N GLY A 24 -8.56 -1.76 -9.52
CA GLY A 24 -8.92 -0.50 -10.15
C GLY A 24 -9.08 0.64 -9.13
N ALA A 25 -9.74 0.36 -8.00
CA ALA A 25 -9.91 1.34 -6.93
C ALA A 25 -8.59 1.74 -6.27
N ILE A 26 -7.67 0.79 -6.06
CA ILE A 26 -6.33 1.07 -5.50
C ILE A 26 -5.49 1.90 -6.45
N ASN A 27 -5.44 1.55 -7.74
CA ASN A 27 -4.69 2.33 -8.74
C ASN A 27 -5.28 3.73 -8.98
N ALA A 28 -6.53 3.97 -8.56
CA ALA A 28 -7.13 5.31 -8.58
C ALA A 28 -6.75 6.16 -7.36
N LEU A 29 -6.14 5.57 -6.32
CA LEU A 29 -5.63 6.32 -5.17
C LEU A 29 -4.32 7.03 -5.54
N PRO A 30 -4.13 8.28 -5.11
CA PRO A 30 -2.91 9.03 -5.42
C PRO A 30 -1.70 8.38 -4.73
N GLY A 31 -0.64 8.15 -5.51
CA GLY A 31 0.58 7.52 -5.02
C GLY A 31 0.38 6.07 -4.61
N SER A 32 -0.56 5.34 -5.21
CA SER A 32 -0.79 3.92 -4.94
C SER A 32 -0.77 3.13 -6.24
N GLU A 33 -0.07 2.00 -6.25
CA GLU A 33 0.02 1.11 -7.40
C GLU A 33 -0.11 -0.35 -6.96
N VAL A 34 -0.86 -1.15 -7.71
CA VAL A 34 -0.87 -2.60 -7.57
C VAL A 34 0.27 -3.21 -8.39
N ALA A 35 1.33 -3.64 -7.71
CA ALA A 35 2.51 -4.24 -8.32
C ALA A 35 2.26 -5.68 -8.79
N VAL A 36 1.50 -6.45 -8.01
CA VAL A 36 1.16 -7.85 -8.33
C VAL A 36 -0.28 -8.11 -7.89
N ASP A 37 -1.06 -8.82 -8.69
CA ASP A 37 -2.34 -9.36 -8.28
C ASP A 37 -2.43 -10.85 -8.60
N ASP A 38 -3.05 -11.60 -7.69
CA ASP A 38 -3.38 -13.01 -7.84
C ASP A 38 -4.88 -13.18 -7.62
N ALA A 39 -5.61 -13.19 -8.74
CA ALA A 39 -7.07 -13.20 -8.73
C ALA A 39 -7.64 -14.47 -8.09
N ASP A 40 -6.96 -15.61 -8.23
CA ASP A 40 -7.40 -16.90 -7.71
C ASP A 40 -7.36 -16.94 -6.18
N SER A 41 -6.24 -16.51 -5.57
CA SER A 41 -6.10 -16.43 -4.11
C SER A 41 -6.68 -15.15 -3.50
N GLY A 42 -7.05 -14.17 -4.32
CA GLY A 42 -7.59 -12.89 -3.85
C GLY A 42 -6.54 -11.91 -3.31
N LYS A 43 -5.25 -12.09 -3.62
CA LYS A 43 -4.16 -11.30 -3.05
C LYS A 43 -3.71 -10.21 -4.01
N LEU A 44 -3.48 -9.01 -3.49
CA LEU A 44 -2.89 -7.90 -4.23
C LEU A 44 -1.70 -7.37 -3.45
N VAL A 45 -0.54 -7.29 -4.09
CA VAL A 45 0.63 -6.58 -3.58
C VAL A 45 0.57 -5.15 -4.09
N VAL A 46 0.59 -4.22 -3.14
CA VAL A 46 0.36 -2.80 -3.38
C VAL A 46 1.53 -2.02 -2.84
N VAL A 47 1.98 -1.04 -3.60
CA VAL A 47 2.99 -0.06 -3.20
C VAL A 47 2.29 1.27 -3.04
N ILE A 48 2.46 1.89 -1.88
CA ILE A 48 1.96 3.25 -1.63
C ILE A 48 3.14 4.14 -1.31
N GLU A 49 3.15 5.31 -1.94
CA GLU A 49 4.16 6.33 -1.80
C GLU A 49 3.57 7.69 -1.45
N ALA A 50 4.21 8.40 -0.51
CA ALA A 50 3.75 9.72 -0.08
C ALA A 50 4.89 10.56 0.50
N SER A 51 4.79 11.88 0.33
CA SER A 51 5.76 12.84 0.90
C SER A 51 5.61 13.08 2.41
N ARG A 52 4.60 12.47 3.05
CA ARG A 52 4.35 12.57 4.50
C ARG A 52 3.78 11.26 5.04
N SER A 53 4.19 10.89 6.25
CA SER A 53 3.67 9.69 6.92
C SER A 53 2.17 9.74 7.20
N SER A 54 1.60 10.93 7.42
CA SER A 54 0.15 11.10 7.60
C SER A 54 -0.61 10.73 6.33
N THR A 55 -0.16 11.22 5.18
CA THR A 55 -0.77 10.92 3.88
C THR A 55 -0.64 9.43 3.55
N LEU A 56 0.50 8.81 3.87
CA LEU A 56 0.69 7.37 3.73
C LEU A 56 -0.37 6.58 4.53
N LEU A 57 -0.56 6.95 5.79
CA LEU A 57 -1.53 6.31 6.67
C LEU A 57 -2.97 6.50 6.15
N GLU A 58 -3.32 7.69 5.67
CA GLU A 58 -4.61 7.95 5.05
C GLU A 58 -4.85 7.07 3.80
N GLN A 59 -3.85 6.86 2.94
CA GLN A 59 -4.00 5.97 1.78
C GLN A 59 -4.15 4.51 2.20
N ILE A 60 -3.43 4.06 3.23
CA ILE A 60 -3.59 2.70 3.79
C ILE A 60 -5.02 2.49 4.31
N GLU A 61 -5.56 3.46 5.05
CA GLU A 61 -6.94 3.40 5.54
C GLU A 61 -7.97 3.43 4.40
N ARG A 62 -7.71 4.20 3.34
CA ARG A 62 -8.56 4.19 2.14
C ARG A 62 -8.54 2.84 1.46
N ALA A 63 -7.36 2.26 1.24
CA ALA A 63 -7.20 0.93 0.65
C ALA A 63 -7.96 -0.14 1.46
N ARG A 64 -7.90 -0.06 2.79
CA ARG A 64 -8.64 -0.95 3.70
C ARG A 64 -10.16 -0.84 3.58
N ASN A 65 -10.68 0.36 3.33
CA ASN A 65 -12.11 0.63 3.24
C ASN A 65 -12.69 0.39 1.83
N ILE A 66 -11.88 -0.06 0.87
CA ILE A 66 -12.38 -0.43 -0.47
C ILE A 66 -13.34 -1.62 -0.34
N SER A 67 -14.52 -1.49 -0.94
CA SER A 67 -15.50 -2.58 -0.97
C SER A 67 -14.92 -3.83 -1.64
N GLY A 68 -14.96 -4.96 -0.93
CA GLY A 68 -14.37 -6.22 -1.39
C GLY A 68 -13.01 -6.55 -0.78
N VAL A 69 -12.39 -5.61 -0.05
CA VAL A 69 -11.22 -5.89 0.79
C VAL A 69 -11.63 -6.61 2.06
N LEU A 70 -10.91 -7.69 2.38
CA LEU A 70 -11.07 -8.53 3.56
C LEU A 70 -10.04 -8.20 4.63
N ALA A 71 -8.79 -7.94 4.21
CA ALA A 71 -7.71 -7.57 5.10
C ALA A 71 -6.64 -6.76 4.36
N VAL A 72 -5.89 -5.97 5.11
CA VAL A 72 -4.68 -5.28 4.64
C VAL A 72 -3.56 -5.57 5.63
N SER A 73 -2.47 -6.14 5.14
CA SER A 73 -1.27 -6.45 5.92
C SER A 73 -0.13 -5.57 5.45
N LEU A 74 0.42 -4.76 6.35
CA LEU A 74 1.60 -3.95 6.05
C LEU A 74 2.84 -4.87 6.01
N VAL A 75 3.53 -4.92 4.88
CA VAL A 75 4.69 -5.79 4.68
C VAL A 75 6.01 -5.07 4.96
N TYR A 76 6.06 -3.75 4.73
CA TYR A 76 7.30 -2.99 4.86
C TYR A 76 7.05 -1.51 5.17
N HIS A 77 7.77 -0.96 6.15
CA HIS A 77 7.81 0.47 6.44
C HIS A 77 9.28 0.89 6.51
N GLN A 78 9.80 1.49 5.44
CA GLN A 78 11.11 2.13 5.48
C GLN A 78 10.95 3.56 5.97
N GLN A 79 11.29 3.80 7.22
CA GLN A 79 11.58 5.16 7.68
C GLN A 79 13.05 5.41 7.41
N ASN A 80 13.37 6.30 6.48
CA ASN A 80 14.74 6.74 6.27
C ASN A 80 15.16 7.62 7.47
N LYS A 81 15.49 7.00 8.61
CA LYS A 81 16.30 7.66 9.63
C LYS A 81 17.74 7.50 9.21
N GLN A 82 18.28 8.52 8.54
CA GLN A 82 19.72 8.64 8.40
C GLN A 82 20.30 9.01 9.78
N GLY A 83 21.05 8.09 10.38
CA GLY A 83 21.84 8.32 11.59
C GLY A 83 21.82 7.17 12.59
N GLU A 84 22.71 6.20 12.43
CA GLU A 84 23.74 5.84 13.43
C GLU A 84 24.73 4.91 12.73
N GLU A 85 25.97 5.38 12.61
CA GLU A 85 27.11 4.60 12.13
C GLU A 85 27.41 3.44 13.11
N ALA A 86 28.11 2.43 12.62
CA ALA A 86 28.39 1.16 13.29
C ALA A 86 28.98 1.30 14.71
N PRO A 87 28.91 0.21 15.49
CA PRO A 87 30.07 -0.31 16.20
C PRO A 87 30.63 -1.59 15.57
#